data_AF-A0A7L2MLC5-F1
#
_entry.id   AF-A0A7L2MLC5-F1
#
_cell.length_a   1.000
_cell.length_b   1.000
_cell.length_c   1.000
_cell.angle_alpha   90.00
_cell.angle_beta   90.00
_cell.angle_gamma   90.00
#
_symmetry.space_group_name_H-M   'P 1'
#
loop_
_entity.id
_entity.type
_entity.pdbx_description
1 polymer ?
#
loop_
_entity_poly.entity_id
_entity_poly.type
_entity_poly.pdbx_seq_one_letter_code
_entity_poly.pdbx_strand_id
1 'polypeptide(L)'
;HPAGGETEEEKQRVDLLENQLMDMRMSFIRLCYNPDFEKLKPAYLEQLPKKLQELSRFLGSRPWFAGQKLTFVDFLAYDVLDQQRMFVPECPELKGNLAQFLQRF
;
A
#
# COMPACT_ATOMS: atom_id res chain seq x y z
N HIS A 1 6.60 -0.13 -19.73
CA HIS A 1 5.14 -0.23 -19.91
C HIS A 1 4.55 1.15 -20.19
N PRO A 2 3.52 1.28 -21.05
CA PRO A 2 2.90 2.58 -21.39
C PRO A 2 2.17 3.29 -20.23
N ALA A 3 2.17 2.71 -19.02
CA ALA A 3 1.69 3.33 -17.78
C ALA A 3 2.71 3.22 -16.63
N GLY A 4 4.02 3.16 -16.96
CA GLY A 4 5.13 3.19 -16.00
C GLY A 4 5.71 4.59 -15.83
N GLY A 5 6.80 4.70 -15.07
CA GLY A 5 7.52 5.97 -14.90
C GLY A 5 8.11 6.51 -16.20
N GLU A 6 8.04 7.82 -16.39
CA GLU A 6 8.59 8.51 -17.58
C GLU A 6 10.08 8.83 -17.39
N THR A 7 10.49 9.15 -16.16
CA THR A 7 11.91 9.33 -15.79
C THR A 7 12.48 8.09 -15.11
N GLU A 8 13.81 7.99 -15.04
CA GLU A 8 14.46 6.89 -14.33
C GLU A 8 14.09 6.87 -12.83
N GLU A 9 13.94 8.04 -12.20
CA GLU A 9 13.49 8.13 -10.81
C GLU A 9 12.06 7.63 -10.64
N GLU A 10 11.16 7.92 -11.59
CA GLU A 10 9.79 7.41 -11.54
C GLU A 10 9.75 5.90 -11.76
N LYS A 11 10.56 5.36 -12.69
CA LYS A 11 10.69 3.92 -12.91
C LYS A 11 11.19 3.21 -11.65
N GLN A 12 12.23 3.74 -10.99
CA GLN A 12 12.73 3.19 -9.74
C GLN A 12 11.66 3.17 -8.64
N ARG A 13 10.83 4.22 -8.53
CA ARG A 13 9.72 4.25 -7.57
C ARG A 13 8.66 3.20 -7.91
N VAL A 14 8.32 3.07 -9.19
CA VAL A 14 7.37 2.06 -9.67
C VAL A 14 7.86 0.65 -9.35
N ASP A 15 9.09 0.31 -9.73
CA ASP A 15 9.66 -1.02 -9.53
C ASP A 15 9.77 -1.37 -8.04
N LEU A 16 10.22 -0.43 -7.20
CA LEU A 16 10.31 -0.61 -5.76
C LEU A 16 8.93 -0.84 -5.14
N LEU A 17 7.97 0.01 -5.49
CA LEU A 17 6.66 -0.02 -4.87
C LEU A 17 5.85 -1.23 -5.33
N GLU A 18 5.96 -1.64 -6.60
CA GLU A 18 5.33 -2.87 -7.11
C GLU A 18 5.73 -4.08 -6.26
N ASN A 19 7.03 -4.26 -6.03
CA ASN A 19 7.54 -5.38 -5.22
C ASN A 19 7.06 -5.28 -3.77
N GLN A 20 7.14 -4.09 -3.16
CA GLN A 20 6.69 -3.89 -1.77
C GLN A 20 5.20 -4.16 -1.59
N LEU A 21 4.36 -3.72 -2.53
CA LEU A 21 2.91 -3.95 -2.50
C LEU A 21 2.59 -5.43 -2.69
N MET A 22 3.35 -6.14 -3.53
CA MET A 22 3.19 -7.58 -3.70
C MET A 22 3.53 -8.32 -2.39
N ASP A 23 4.59 -7.93 -1.69
CA ASP A 23 4.93 -8.51 -0.39
C ASP A 23 3.86 -8.27 0.66
N MET A 24 3.29 -7.06 0.70
CA MET A 24 2.15 -6.75 1.58
C MET A 24 0.93 -7.59 1.25
N ARG A 25 0.56 -7.69 -0.03
CA ARG A 25 -0.55 -8.51 -0.52
C ARG A 25 -0.36 -9.98 -0.15
N MET A 26 0.81 -10.55 -0.43
CA MET A 26 1.11 -11.95 -0.10
C MET A 26 1.12 -12.21 1.40
N SER A 27 1.63 -11.27 2.20
CA SER A 27 1.57 -11.37 3.67
C SER A 27 0.12 -11.40 4.17
N PHE A 28 -0.76 -10.58 3.60
CA PHE A 28 -2.17 -10.53 3.98
C PHE A 28 -2.92 -11.79 3.53
N ILE A 29 -2.72 -12.24 2.28
CA ILE A 29 -3.29 -13.50 1.77
C ILE A 29 -2.87 -14.68 2.66
N ARG A 30 -1.58 -14.80 2.99
CA ARG A 30 -1.09 -15.87 3.86
C ARG A 30 -1.72 -15.85 5.24
N LEU A 31 -2.02 -14.68 5.79
CA LEU A 31 -2.75 -14.56 7.05
C LEU A 31 -4.20 -15.05 6.88
N CYS A 32 -4.94 -14.45 5.95
CA CYS A 32 -6.39 -14.66 5.81
C CYS A 32 -6.78 -16.10 5.47
N TYR A 33 -5.92 -16.84 4.75
CA TYR A 33 -6.17 -18.24 4.40
C TYR A 33 -5.50 -19.25 5.35
N ASN A 34 -4.84 -18.79 6.43
CA ASN A 34 -4.23 -19.70 7.39
C ASN A 34 -5.29 -20.29 8.34
N PRO A 35 -5.30 -21.61 8.62
CA PRO A 35 -6.21 -22.19 9.60
C PRO A 35 -6.01 -21.64 11.03
N ASP A 36 -4.81 -21.14 11.36
CA ASP A 36 -4.48 -20.48 12.62
C ASP A 36 -4.68 -18.94 12.58
N PHE A 37 -5.51 -18.42 11.67
CA PHE A 37 -5.75 -16.99 11.46
C PHE A 37 -5.89 -16.18 12.76
N GLU A 38 -6.77 -16.60 13.68
CA GLU A 38 -7.04 -15.87 14.93
C GLU A 38 -5.81 -15.77 15.84
N LYS A 39 -4.92 -16.77 15.80
CA LYS A 39 -3.67 -16.76 16.58
C LYS A 39 -2.61 -15.84 15.96
N LEU A 40 -2.60 -15.74 14.62
CA LEU A 40 -1.60 -14.98 13.87
C LEU A 40 -1.97 -13.50 13.67
N LYS A 41 -3.28 -13.19 13.68
CA LYS A 41 -3.82 -11.84 13.46
C LYS A 41 -3.22 -10.78 14.39
N PRO A 42 -3.03 -10.99 15.71
CA PRO A 42 -2.45 -9.97 16.59
C PRO A 42 -1.05 -9.53 16.14
N ALA A 43 -0.18 -10.48 15.78
CA ALA A 43 1.17 -10.17 15.32
C ALA A 43 1.18 -9.41 13.98
N TYR A 44 0.24 -9.72 13.08
CA TYR A 44 0.07 -8.94 11.85
C TYR A 44 -0.37 -7.50 12.14
N LEU A 45 -1.36 -7.33 13.01
CA LEU A 45 -1.87 -5.99 13.39
C LEU A 45 -0.82 -5.15 14.12
N GLU A 46 0.10 -5.76 14.87
CA GLU A 46 1.23 -5.06 15.48
C GLU A 46 2.21 -4.49 14.44
N GLN A 47 2.42 -5.22 13.33
CA GLN A 47 3.37 -4.83 12.29
C GLN A 47 2.78 -3.88 11.24
N LEU A 48 1.46 -3.95 11.02
CA LEU A 48 0.78 -3.23 9.95
C LEU A 48 0.97 -1.69 10.04
N PRO A 49 0.83 -1.02 11.20
CA PRO A 49 1.06 0.41 11.33
C PRO A 49 2.40 0.87 10.77
N LYS A 50 3.48 0.15 11.06
CA LYS A 50 4.82 0.50 10.57
C LYS A 50 4.87 0.49 9.03
N LYS A 51 4.31 -0.54 8.39
CA LYS A 51 4.27 -0.65 6.92
C LYS A 51 3.44 0.47 6.28
N LEU A 52 2.31 0.82 6.89
CA LEU A 52 1.47 1.92 6.43
C LEU A 52 2.15 3.28 6.59
N GLN A 53 2.89 3.49 7.70
CA GLN A 53 3.70 4.70 7.87
C GLN A 53 4.81 4.81 6.82
N GLU A 54 5.47 3.69 6.47
CA GLU A 54 6.46 3.65 5.40
C GLU A 54 5.85 4.04 4.05
N LEU A 55 4.68 3.49 3.71
CA LEU A 55 3.93 3.90 2.51
C LEU A 55 3.50 5.37 2.54
N SER A 56 3.01 5.86 3.68
CA SER A 56 2.62 7.26 3.85
C SER A 56 3.81 8.20 3.64
N ARG A 57 4.97 7.89 4.21
CA ARG A 57 6.22 8.64 3.99
C ARG A 57 6.67 8.56 2.53
N PHE A 58 6.55 7.39 1.91
CA PHE A 58 6.92 7.18 0.52
C PHE A 58 5.99 7.92 -0.44
N LEU A 59 4.69 8.05 -0.16
CA LEU A 59 3.79 8.93 -0.92
C LEU A 59 4.16 10.40 -0.71
N GLY A 60 4.39 10.78 0.54
CA GLY A 60 4.71 12.16 0.93
C GLY A 60 3.58 13.11 0.57
N SER A 61 3.92 14.20 -0.14
CA SER A 61 2.97 15.20 -0.64
C SER A 61 2.59 15.01 -2.11
N ARG A 62 3.07 13.95 -2.78
CA ARG A 62 2.74 13.69 -4.18
C ARG A 62 1.27 13.27 -4.33
N PRO A 63 0.62 13.59 -5.46
CA PRO A 63 -0.73 13.11 -5.74
C PRO A 63 -0.77 11.60 -6.03
N TRP A 64 0.28 11.06 -6.65
CA TRP A 64 0.46 9.65 -7.03
C TRP A 64 1.83 9.14 -6.59
N PHE A 65 1.97 7.83 -6.43
CA PHE A 65 3.16 7.23 -5.83
C PHE A 65 4.43 7.39 -6.66
N ALA A 66 4.32 7.30 -8.00
CA ALA A 66 5.46 7.51 -8.88
C ALA A 66 5.84 9.00 -9.00
N GLY A 67 4.86 9.89 -9.00
CA GLY A 67 5.07 11.32 -9.25
C GLY A 67 3.78 12.11 -9.41
N GLN A 68 3.72 12.93 -10.47
CA GLN A 68 2.55 13.79 -10.77
C GLN A 68 1.50 13.11 -11.63
N LYS A 69 1.86 12.03 -12.33
CA LYS A 69 0.97 11.27 -13.21
C LYS A 69 0.60 9.95 -12.56
N LEU A 70 -0.62 9.53 -12.84
CA LEU A 70 -1.12 8.21 -12.46
C LEU A 70 -0.35 7.13 -13.22
N THR A 71 0.08 6.10 -12.51
CA THR A 71 0.78 4.92 -13.06
C THR A 71 0.09 3.64 -12.60
N PHE A 72 0.45 2.49 -13.19
CA PHE A 72 -0.18 1.23 -12.79
C PHE A 72 0.03 0.87 -11.31
N VAL A 73 1.13 1.34 -10.69
CA VAL A 73 1.43 1.03 -9.29
C VAL A 73 0.44 1.69 -8.33
N ASP A 74 -0.21 2.78 -8.75
CA ASP A 74 -1.26 3.43 -7.97
C ASP A 74 -2.52 2.54 -7.89
N PHE A 75 -2.84 1.80 -8.95
CA PHE A 75 -3.94 0.82 -8.93
C PHE A 75 -3.64 -0.32 -7.95
N LEU A 76 -2.38 -0.79 -7.92
CA LEU A 76 -1.95 -1.80 -6.96
C LEU A 76 -1.99 -1.26 -5.52
N ALA A 77 -1.55 -0.02 -5.32
CA ALA A 77 -1.56 0.62 -4.01
C ALA A 77 -2.99 0.81 -3.51
N TYR A 78 -3.91 1.24 -4.39
CA TYR A 78 -5.32 1.36 -4.07
C TYR A 78 -5.91 0.04 -3.58
N ASP A 79 -5.75 -1.05 -4.36
CA ASP A 79 -6.29 -2.36 -3.98
C ASP A 79 -5.73 -2.86 -2.63
N VAL A 80 -4.40 -2.77 -2.43
CA VAL A 80 -3.77 -3.21 -1.18
C VAL A 80 -4.26 -2.38 0.01
N LEU A 81 -4.31 -1.05 -0.13
CA LEU A 81 -4.75 -0.15 0.93
C LEU A 81 -6.24 -0.30 1.23
N ASP A 82 -7.08 -0.52 0.22
CA ASP A 82 -8.51 -0.73 0.42
C ASP A 82 -8.78 -2.03 1.18
N GLN A 83 -8.05 -3.11 0.87
CA GLN A 83 -8.11 -4.35 1.64
C GLN A 83 -7.74 -4.12 3.12
N GLN A 84 -6.70 -3.32 3.39
CA GLN A 84 -6.31 -3.01 4.78
C GLN A 84 -7.37 -2.14 5.49
N ARG A 85 -7.97 -1.17 4.76
CA ARG A 85 -9.06 -0.33 5.26
C ARG A 85 -10.29 -1.15 5.62
N MET A 86 -10.66 -2.12 4.80
CA MET A 86 -11.77 -3.03 5.10
C MET A 86 -11.45 -3.95 6.28
N PHE A 87 -10.19 -4.36 6.43
CA PHE A 87 -9.76 -5.28 7.48
C PHE A 87 -9.67 -4.62 8.86
N VAL A 88 -9.15 -3.39 8.92
CA VAL A 88 -8.93 -2.64 10.16
C VAL A 88 -9.25 -1.15 9.92
N PRO A 89 -10.54 -0.78 9.85
CA PRO A 89 -10.97 0.57 9.51
C PRO A 89 -10.53 1.63 10.53
N GLU A 90 -10.31 1.23 11.78
CA GLU A 90 -9.91 2.11 12.87
C GLU A 90 -8.40 2.43 12.89
N CYS A 91 -7.61 1.85 11.98
CA CYS A 91 -6.16 2.07 11.93
C CYS A 91 -5.82 3.56 11.71
N PRO A 92 -5.12 4.22 12.66
CA PRO A 92 -4.79 5.64 12.54
C PRO A 92 -3.91 5.96 11.32
N GLU A 93 -3.04 5.04 10.92
CA GLU A 93 -2.13 5.21 9.78
C GLU A 93 -2.84 5.26 8.43
N LEU A 94 -4.07 4.76 8.34
CA LEU A 94 -4.91 4.91 7.15
C LEU A 94 -5.57 6.29 7.06
N LYS A 95 -5.42 7.13 8.09
CA LYS A 95 -5.85 8.53 8.06
C LYS A 95 -4.76 9.41 7.41
N GLY A 96 -5.11 10.62 7.00
CA GLY A 96 -4.15 11.55 6.39
C GLY A 96 -3.94 11.30 4.89
N ASN A 97 -2.68 11.31 4.43
CA ASN A 97 -2.38 11.29 3.00
C ASN A 97 -2.76 9.97 2.29
N LEU A 98 -2.75 8.83 3.00
CA LEU A 98 -3.23 7.55 2.45
C LEU A 98 -4.76 7.57 2.24
N ALA A 99 -5.54 8.14 3.18
CA ALA A 99 -6.97 8.36 2.98
C ALA A 99 -7.25 9.31 1.80
N GLN A 100 -6.47 10.40 1.69
CA GLN A 100 -6.61 11.34 0.57
C GLN A 100 -6.26 10.69 -0.78
N PHE A 101 -5.28 9.79 -0.80
CA PHE A 101 -4.96 8.97 -1.96
C PHE A 101 -6.15 8.07 -2.35
N LEU A 102 -6.70 7.32 -1.40
CA LEU A 102 -7.88 6.46 -1.62
C LEU A 102 -9.12 7.24 -2.08
N GLN A 103 -9.31 8.48 -1.61
CA GLN A 103 -10.43 9.33 -2.01
C GLN A 103 -10.24 9.96 -3.40
N ARG A 104 -8.99 10.20 -3.81
CA ARG A 104 -8.66 10.81 -5.10
C ARG A 104 -8.79 9.83 -6.26
N PHE A 105 -8.46 8.57 -6.00
CA PHE A 105 -8.55 7.48 -6.94
C PHE A 105 -10.02 7.16 -7.27
#